data_AF-A0A534XVD2-F1
#
_entry.id   AF-A0A534XVD2-F1
#
_cell.length_a   1.000
_cell.length_b   1.000
_cell.length_c   1.000
_cell.angle_alpha   90.00
_cell.angle_beta   90.00
_cell.angle_gamma   90.00
#
_symmetry.space_group_name_H-M   'P 1'
#
loop_
_entity.id
_entity.type
_entity.pdbx_description
1 polymer ?
#
loop_
_entity_poly.entity_id
_entity_poly.type
_entity_poly.pdbx_seq_one_letter_code
_entity_poly.pdbx_strand_id
1 'polypeptide(L)'
;MVVSITVIGAGAVRVPALNSTCHGSCSFPVAPGSIIRLDVADDVPTSFAGWSGACAGTGVCDLVVRERVSVAATFAPSPNG
;
A
#
# COMPACT_ATOMS: atom_id res chain seq x y z
N MET A 1 8.33 15.31 0.61
CA MET A 1 7.39 14.62 -0.32
C MET A 1 6.31 13.92 0.50
N VAL A 2 5.16 13.60 -0.08
CA VAL A 2 4.11 12.83 0.64
C VAL A 2 3.76 11.58 -0.15
N VAL A 3 3.65 10.46 0.56
CA VAL A 3 3.12 9.21 0.03
C VAL A 3 1.73 9.02 0.60
N SER A 4 0.74 8.92 -0.26
CA SER A 4 -0.65 8.61 0.08
C SER A 4 -0.94 7.16 -0.27
N ILE A 5 -1.36 6.39 0.72
CA ILE A 5 -1.75 4.99 0.58
C ILE A 5 -3.25 4.91 0.85
N THR A 6 -4.01 4.36 -0.09
CA THR A 6 -5.45 4.14 0.07
C THR A 6 -5.72 2.65 0.07
N VAL A 7 -6.14 2.11 1.20
CA VAL A 7 -6.60 0.73 1.29
C VAL A 7 -8.11 0.68 1.01
N ILE A 8 -8.50 -0.10 0.01
CA ILE A 8 -9.89 -0.33 -0.39
C ILE A 8 -10.25 -1.75 0.04
N GLY A 9 -11.27 -1.90 0.88
CA GLY A 9 -11.64 -3.18 1.50
C GLY A 9 -11.10 -3.32 2.92
N ALA A 10 -11.22 -4.50 3.52
CA ALA A 10 -10.82 -4.75 4.91
C ALA A 10 -9.31 -5.07 5.06
N GLY A 11 -8.51 -4.83 4.02
CA GLY A 11 -7.08 -5.11 3.94
C GLY A 11 -6.20 -4.27 4.85
N ALA A 12 -4.90 -4.58 4.83
CA ALA A 12 -3.88 -3.76 5.45
C ALA A 12 -2.57 -3.77 4.66
N VAL A 13 -1.89 -2.63 4.65
CA VAL A 13 -0.62 -2.41 3.96
C VAL A 13 0.45 -2.07 4.99
N ARG A 14 1.49 -2.90 5.05
CA ARG A 14 2.69 -2.69 5.85
C ARG A 14 3.66 -1.78 5.10
N VAL A 15 4.25 -0.86 5.86
CA VAL A 15 5.28 0.08 5.40
C VAL A 15 6.52 -0.11 6.27
N PRO A 16 7.43 -1.04 5.91
CA PRO A 16 8.60 -1.36 6.73
C PRO A 16 9.50 -0.16 7.01
N ALA A 17 9.64 0.75 6.05
CA ALA A 17 10.42 1.98 6.18
C ALA A 17 9.96 2.89 7.32
N LEU A 18 8.67 2.80 7.70
CA LEU A 18 8.07 3.58 8.79
C LEU A 18 7.69 2.71 9.99
N ASN A 19 8.00 1.40 9.94
CA ASN A 19 7.55 0.39 10.87
C ASN A 19 6.06 0.54 11.24
N SER A 20 5.23 0.86 10.24
CA SER A 20 3.82 1.22 10.40
C SER A 20 2.93 0.40 9.46
N THR A 21 1.68 0.18 9.86
CA THR A 21 0.67 -0.56 9.08
C THR A 21 -0.55 0.32 8.85
N CYS A 22 -1.06 0.32 7.63
CA CYS A 22 -2.21 1.09 7.18
C CYS A 22 -3.40 0.20 6.90
N HIS A 23 -4.50 0.45 7.61
CA HIS A 23 -5.76 -0.29 7.45
C HIS A 23 -6.81 0.49 6.63
N GLY A 24 -6.43 1.64 6.06
CA GLY A 24 -7.34 2.55 5.36
C GLY A 24 -6.55 3.56 4.55
N SER A 25 -6.96 4.83 4.60
CA SER A 25 -6.22 5.92 3.98
C SER A 25 -5.15 6.47 4.93
N CYS A 26 -3.88 6.34 4.55
CA CYS A 26 -2.74 6.89 5.27
C CYS A 26 -1.98 7.88 4.39
N SER A 27 -1.34 8.86 5.01
CA SER A 27 -0.42 9.75 4.33
C SER A 27 0.81 10.01 5.19
N PHE A 28 1.99 9.83 4.62
CA PHE A 28 3.25 9.99 5.35
C PHE A 28 4.17 10.98 4.64
N PRO A 29 4.76 11.95 5.38
CA PRO A 29 5.82 12.78 4.85
C PRO A 29 7.12 11.98 4.78
N VAL A 30 7.79 12.03 3.63
CA VAL A 30 9.06 11.35 3.38
C VAL A 30 10.04 12.27 2.66
N ALA A 31 11.34 12.01 2.84
CA ALA A 31 12.38 12.75 2.16
C ALA A 31 12.38 12.43 0.65
N PRO A 32 12.69 13.40 -0.21
CA PRO A 32 12.85 13.16 -1.64
C PRO A 32 14.01 12.19 -1.89
N GLY A 33 13.81 11.23 -2.78
CA GLY A 33 14.79 10.18 -3.10
C GLY A 33 14.75 8.97 -2.16
N SER A 34 13.91 8.98 -1.12
CA SER A 34 13.68 7.80 -0.28
C SER A 34 13.03 6.67 -1.06
N ILE A 35 13.43 5.44 -0.76
CA ILE A 35 12.82 4.22 -1.29
C ILE A 35 11.84 3.71 -0.25
N ILE A 36 10.58 3.52 -0.65
CA ILE A 36 9.54 2.94 0.20
C ILE A 36 9.13 1.61 -0.42
N ARG A 37 9.09 0.57 0.42
CA ARG A 37 8.48 -0.72 0.12
C ARG A 37 7.10 -0.77 0.74
N LEU A 38 6.11 -1.20 -0.02
CA LEU A 38 4.77 -1.48 0.45
C LEU A 38 4.53 -2.99 0.34
N ASP A 39 4.19 -3.58 1.48
CA ASP A 39 3.88 -5.00 1.61
C ASP A 39 2.42 -5.16 2.04
N VAL A 40 1.77 -6.21 1.57
CA VAL A 40 0.42 -6.56 2.04
C VAL A 40 0.54 -7.31 3.36
N ALA A 41 -0.30 -7.02 4.35
CA ALA A 41 -0.33 -7.81 5.57
C ALA A 41 -1.09 -9.13 5.34
N ASP A 42 -0.47 -10.27 5.64
CA ASP A 42 -1.06 -11.61 5.48
C ASP A 42 -2.17 -11.95 6.50
N ASP A 43 -2.38 -11.13 7.52
CA ASP A 43 -3.30 -11.38 8.64
C ASP A 43 -4.78 -11.17 8.29
N VAL A 44 -5.10 -10.70 7.08
CA VAL A 44 -6.46 -10.25 6.75
C VAL A 44 -7.27 -11.34 6.04
N PRO A 45 -8.55 -11.58 6.40
CA PRO A 45 -9.44 -12.53 5.70
C PRO A 45 -9.90 -12.07 4.30
N THR A 46 -9.13 -11.24 3.60
CA THR A 46 -9.45 -10.69 2.27
C THR A 46 -8.37 -11.01 1.26
N SER A 47 -8.75 -11.32 0.03
CA SER A 47 -7.79 -11.51 -1.06
C SER A 47 -7.29 -10.16 -1.60
N PHE A 48 -5.98 -10.01 -1.70
CA PHE A 48 -5.38 -8.85 -2.36
C PHE A 48 -5.67 -8.89 -3.86
N ALA A 49 -6.41 -7.90 -4.35
CA ALA A 49 -6.78 -7.79 -5.76
C ALA A 49 -5.68 -7.09 -6.60
N GLY A 50 -4.92 -6.18 -5.99
CA GLY A 50 -3.78 -5.52 -6.63
C GLY A 50 -3.54 -4.09 -6.19
N TRP A 51 -2.40 -3.56 -6.64
CA TRP A 51 -2.00 -2.16 -6.53
C TRP A 51 -2.46 -1.36 -7.75
N SER A 52 -2.74 -0.08 -7.53
CA SER A 52 -2.98 0.91 -8.58
C SER A 52 -2.37 2.27 -8.23
N GLY A 53 -2.25 3.14 -9.24
CA GLY A 53 -1.59 4.46 -9.11
C GLY A 53 -0.10 4.36 -9.40
N ALA A 54 0.74 4.75 -8.45
CA ALA A 54 2.19 4.72 -8.59
C ALA A 54 2.80 3.31 -8.54
N CYS A 55 2.03 2.31 -8.09
CA CYS A 55 2.34 0.90 -8.25
C CYS A 55 1.21 0.21 -9.00
N ALA A 56 1.56 -0.81 -9.78
CA ALA A 56 0.60 -1.60 -10.53
C ALA A 56 0.93 -3.09 -10.42
N GLY A 57 -0.11 -3.92 -10.37
CA GLY A 57 0.01 -5.37 -10.29
C GLY A 57 -0.15 -5.90 -8.86
N THR A 58 0.14 -7.18 -8.66
CA THR A 58 -0.09 -7.89 -7.39
C THR A 58 1.19 -8.19 -6.59
N GLY A 59 2.36 -7.86 -7.17
CA GLY A 59 3.66 -8.09 -6.54
C GLY A 59 4.03 -7.06 -5.47
N VAL A 60 5.26 -7.18 -4.95
CA VAL A 60 5.84 -6.19 -4.04
C VAL A 60 5.90 -4.82 -4.73
N CYS A 61 5.48 -3.79 -4.00
CA CYS A 61 5.45 -2.43 -4.50
C CYS A 61 6.64 -1.63 -3.94
N ASP A 62 7.72 -1.58 -4.72
CA ASP A 62 8.92 -0.78 -4.42
C ASP A 62 8.88 0.53 -5.22
N LEU A 63 8.89 1.66 -4.54
CA LEU A 63 8.77 2.98 -5.15
C LEU A 63 9.82 3.98 -4.63
N VAL A 64 10.36 4.78 -5.55
CA VAL A 64 11.29 5.87 -5.24
C VAL A 64 10.51 7.17 -5.19
N VAL A 65 10.48 7.80 -4.01
CA VAL A 65 9.66 8.99 -3.79
C VAL A 65 10.40 10.23 -4.27
N ARG A 66 10.24 10.54 -5.56
CA ARG A 66 10.77 11.78 -6.16
C ARG A 66 9.76 12.93 -6.17
N GLU A 67 8.47 12.61 -6.07
CA GLU A 67 7.36 13.56 -6.08
C GLU A 67 6.22 13.09 -5.17
N ARG A 68 5.02 13.67 -5.29
CA ARG A 68 3.84 13.16 -4.56
C ARG A 68 3.45 11.81 -5.15
N VAL A 69 3.43 10.80 -4.29
CA VAL A 69 3.10 9.42 -4.69
C VAL A 69 1.72 9.09 -4.15
N SER A 70 0.89 8.50 -5.00
CA SER A 70 -0.43 7.99 -4.61
C SER A 70 -0.53 6.53 -5.02
N VAL A 71 -0.73 5.65 -4.05
CA VAL A 71 -0.89 4.20 -4.25
C VAL A 71 -2.22 3.80 -3.65
N ALA A 72 -2.99 3.01 -4.38
CA ALA A 72 -4.18 2.37 -3.86
C ALA A 72 -3.99 0.85 -3.86
N ALA A 73 -4.35 0.22 -2.75
CA ALA A 73 -4.30 -1.20 -2.51
C ALA A 73 -5.73 -1.73 -2.44
N THR A 74 -6.13 -2.56 -3.38
CA THR A 74 -7.49 -3.09 -3.41
C THR A 74 -7.51 -4.50 -2.85
N PHE A 75 -8.42 -4.72 -1.92
CA PHE A 75 -8.70 -5.99 -1.30
C PHE A 75 -10.13 -6.38 -1.60
N ALA A 76 -10.30 -7.52 -2.26
CA ALA A 76 -11.60 -8.12 -2.44
C ALA A 76 -11.90 -9.04 -1.25
N PRO A 77 -13.15 -9.12 -0.78
CA PRO A 77 -13.55 -10.22 0.10
C PRO A 77 -13.17 -11.54 -0.59
N SER A 78 -12.61 -12.50 0.16
CA SER A 78 -12.30 -13.80 -0.43
C SER A 78 -13.58 -14.36 -1.08
N PRO A 79 -13.53 -14.94 -2.28
CA PRO A 79 -14.70 -15.52 -2.92
C PRO A 79 -15.10 -16.82 -2.21
N ASN A 80 -15.69 -16.65 -1.03
CA ASN A 80 -16.36 -17.68 -0.24
C ASN A 80 -17.71 -17.03 0.11
N GLY A 81 -18.85 -17.43 -0.44
CA GLY A 81 -19.30 -18.78 -0.73
C GLY A 81 -20.44 -19.06 0.23
#